data_AF-A0A7W7W6B1-F1
#
_entry.id   AF-A0A7W7W6B1-F1
#
_cell.length_a   1.000
_cell.length_b   1.000
_cell.length_c   1.000
_cell.angle_alpha   90.00
_cell.angle_beta   90.00
_cell.angle_gamma   90.00
#
_symmetry.space_group_name_H-M   'P 1'
#
loop_
_entity.id
_entity.type
_entity.pdbx_description
1 polymer ?
#
loop_
_entity_poly.entity_id
_entity_poly.type
_entity_poly.pdbx_seq_one_letter_code
_entity_poly.pdbx_strand_id
1 'polypeptide(L)'
;MLRRIHVPDRGASFTEYAAVLLLVAAILIGVSTTGLHTRVAGTISYALDCVAGKADNCGGPRVTDQAGKPSPGSDPETGSTPSAPTTSGDPPTQYFDVDNDGPRRSYECGAWQRVCDWGQGAASEANDIVVDTWDGIQGTACLVHICNNEEFRGTWGGVRDSFVTTVTDPWGAAQDAYESWADGPIEDHNNAYDDRSTARTVVLGAASIFGLGLTRFLPTKPKSGTGQTHLNGTRTAANNGNLRAAERHADRAEEAAQDSERAAEANPDDYDLQEQAEQDRRAADDAAALIPVARARELLISTPNGRRINRELNELGVEIEFVDDAGGADGFYRSSDNTIRINSEFADTPWPAVVIAHEAHHATNHSSLPTVHEASREEFTTAWLRDEAEAQAAGYAFADELRAQGRRIPETPQESMYVSLYEEALERSRDDGLSNEQARARAEEEAVDGMAEYIGDAPVPGGGTYRDQFEESWDLARGD
;
A
#
# COMPACT_ATOMS: atom_id res chain seq x y z
N MET A 1 -14.75 28.39 56.40
CA MET A 1 -14.29 27.03 56.73
C MET A 1 -15.02 26.05 55.81
N LEU A 2 -14.41 25.65 54.70
CA LEU A 2 -14.97 24.66 53.76
C LEU A 2 -14.17 23.35 53.90
N ARG A 3 -14.86 22.30 54.34
CA ARG A 3 -14.33 20.92 54.48
C ARG A 3 -14.26 20.29 53.08
N ARG A 4 -13.06 19.97 52.59
CA ARG A 4 -12.87 19.10 51.42
C ARG A 4 -13.31 17.67 51.79
N ILE A 5 -14.30 17.15 51.08
CA ILE A 5 -14.66 15.72 51.10
C ILE A 5 -13.74 15.05 50.08
N HIS A 6 -12.80 14.25 50.59
CA HIS A 6 -11.95 13.40 49.78
C HIS A 6 -12.75 12.13 49.47
N VAL A 7 -13.18 11.96 48.22
CA VAL A 7 -13.74 10.69 47.75
C VAL A 7 -12.54 9.84 47.33
N PRO A 8 -12.22 8.73 48.02
CA PRO A 8 -11.15 7.86 47.58
C PRO A 8 -11.57 7.16 46.28
N ASP A 9 -10.69 7.20 45.28
CA ASP A 9 -10.84 6.44 44.05
C ASP A 9 -11.06 4.97 44.40
N ARG A 10 -12.23 4.44 44.06
CA ARG A 10 -12.53 3.02 44.21
C ARG A 10 -11.80 2.29 43.09
N GLY A 11 -10.56 1.90 43.37
CA GLY A 11 -9.87 0.88 42.58
C GLY A 11 -10.74 -0.38 42.45
N ALA A 12 -10.54 -1.11 41.36
CA ALA A 12 -11.27 -2.33 41.05
C ALA A 12 -11.36 -3.25 42.27
N SER A 13 -12.55 -3.78 42.51
CA SER A 13 -12.81 -4.63 43.66
C SER A 13 -11.99 -5.91 43.55
N PHE A 14 -11.60 -6.50 44.68
CA PHE A 14 -10.87 -7.77 44.73
C PHE A 14 -11.54 -8.86 43.87
N THR A 15 -12.86 -8.81 43.72
CA THR A 15 -13.67 -9.71 42.89
C THR A 15 -13.36 -9.58 41.39
N GLU A 16 -13.12 -8.37 40.90
CA GLU A 16 -12.78 -8.12 39.49
C GLU A 16 -11.38 -8.65 39.16
N TYR A 17 -10.41 -8.44 40.06
CA TYR A 17 -9.09 -9.06 39.94
C TYR A 17 -9.15 -10.59 39.98
N ALA A 18 -9.98 -11.16 40.86
CA ALA A 18 -10.17 -12.60 40.94
C ALA A 18 -10.82 -13.19 39.68
N ALA A 19 -11.76 -12.47 39.06
CA ALA A 19 -12.41 -12.91 37.81
C ALA A 19 -11.43 -12.94 36.63
N VAL A 20 -10.58 -11.92 36.50
CA VAL A 20 -9.53 -11.89 35.46
C VAL A 20 -8.53 -13.01 35.66
N LEU A 21 -8.06 -13.24 36.90
CA LEU A 21 -7.14 -14.33 37.21
C LEU A 21 -7.73 -15.72 36.91
N LEU A 22 -9.02 -15.92 37.20
CA LEU A 22 -9.71 -17.17 36.89
C LEU A 22 -9.90 -17.39 35.39
N LEU A 23 -10.17 -16.32 34.62
CA LEU A 23 -10.27 -16.38 33.16
C LEU A 23 -8.93 -16.75 32.53
N VAL A 24 -7.82 -16.11 32.97
CA VAL A 24 -6.46 -16.45 32.52
C VAL A 24 -6.11 -17.90 32.86
N ALA A 25 -6.42 -18.36 34.06
CA ALA A 25 -6.20 -19.76 34.46
C ALA A 25 -7.01 -20.75 33.61
N ALA A 26 -8.26 -20.43 33.27
CA ALA A 26 -9.12 -21.27 32.44
C ALA A 26 -8.59 -21.38 31.00
N ILE A 27 -8.10 -20.28 30.42
CA ILE A 27 -7.46 -20.26 29.09
C ILE A 27 -6.18 -21.13 29.11
N LEU A 28 -5.33 -20.97 30.12
CA LEU A 28 -4.10 -21.77 30.27
C LEU A 28 -4.39 -23.28 30.42
N ILE A 29 -5.45 -23.65 31.15
CA ILE A 29 -5.91 -25.04 31.28
C ILE A 29 -6.43 -25.57 29.93
N GLY A 30 -7.20 -24.78 29.19
CA GLY A 30 -7.69 -25.14 27.85
C GLY A 30 -6.56 -25.38 26.85
N VAL A 31 -5.55 -24.51 26.83
CA VAL A 31 -4.37 -24.65 25.96
C VAL A 31 -3.50 -25.85 26.35
N SER A 32 -3.40 -26.14 27.65
CA SER A 32 -2.62 -27.28 28.16
C SER A 32 -3.31 -28.63 27.88
N THR A 33 -4.64 -28.69 28.00
CA THR A 33 -5.43 -29.94 27.85
C THR A 33 -5.66 -30.35 26.40
N THR A 34 -5.68 -29.40 25.47
CA THR A 34 -5.91 -29.65 24.04
C THR A 34 -4.65 -30.14 23.30
N GLY A 35 -3.48 -30.11 23.93
CA GLY A 35 -2.21 -30.50 23.28
C GLY A 35 -1.77 -29.56 22.15
N LEU A 36 -2.39 -28.38 22.05
CA LEU A 36 -2.07 -27.37 21.04
C LEU A 36 -0.62 -26.89 21.15
N HIS A 37 -0.09 -26.75 22.37
CA HIS A 37 1.30 -26.37 22.62
C HIS A 37 2.30 -27.35 21.97
N THR A 38 2.05 -28.66 22.03
CA THR A 38 2.90 -29.67 21.37
C THR A 38 2.78 -29.66 19.85
N ARG A 39 1.61 -29.33 19.29
CA ARG A 39 1.45 -29.19 17.83
C ARG A 39 2.16 -27.95 17.30
N VAL A 40 1.99 -26.81 17.95
CA VAL A 40 2.63 -25.55 17.55
C VAL A 40 4.14 -25.62 17.73
N ALA A 41 4.64 -26.09 18.88
CA ALA A 41 6.07 -26.30 19.07
C ALA A 41 6.64 -27.33 18.08
N GLY A 42 5.88 -28.38 17.76
CA GLY A 42 6.25 -29.37 16.74
C GLY A 42 6.36 -28.76 15.34
N THR A 43 5.41 -27.92 14.93
CA THR A 43 5.43 -27.23 13.63
C THR A 43 6.57 -26.21 13.55
N ILE A 44 6.84 -25.48 14.63
CA ILE A 44 7.94 -24.50 14.68
C ILE A 44 9.30 -25.21 14.68
N SER A 45 9.50 -26.25 15.51
CA SER A 45 10.74 -27.04 15.49
C SER A 45 10.96 -27.70 14.13
N TYR A 46 9.91 -28.23 13.51
CA TYR A 46 10.00 -28.81 12.18
C TYR A 46 10.39 -27.78 11.11
N ALA A 47 9.79 -26.59 11.14
CA ALA A 47 10.15 -25.49 10.23
C ALA A 47 11.61 -25.04 10.45
N LEU A 48 12.06 -24.92 11.71
CA LEU A 48 13.44 -24.55 12.04
C LEU A 48 14.45 -25.62 11.64
N ASP A 49 14.14 -26.91 11.86
CA ASP A 49 14.99 -28.02 11.43
C ASP A 49 15.06 -28.10 9.90
N CYS A 50 14.01 -27.67 9.20
CA CYS A 50 14.02 -27.54 7.75
C CYS A 50 14.89 -26.41 7.25
N VAL A 51 14.79 -25.21 7.85
CA VAL A 51 15.65 -24.07 7.52
C VAL A 51 17.11 -24.36 7.85
N ALA A 52 17.37 -25.08 8.94
CA ALA A 52 18.73 -25.47 9.34
C ALA A 52 19.30 -26.66 8.54
N GLY A 53 18.56 -27.21 7.58
CA GLY A 53 18.98 -28.39 6.80
C GLY A 53 19.16 -29.67 7.64
N LYS A 54 18.52 -29.73 8.82
CA LYS A 54 18.58 -30.86 9.76
C LYS A 54 17.44 -31.87 9.55
N ALA A 55 16.39 -31.48 8.82
CA ALA A 55 15.28 -32.36 8.47
C ALA A 55 15.36 -32.77 6.99
N ASP A 56 15.39 -34.08 6.73
CA ASP A 56 15.54 -34.63 5.37
C ASP A 56 14.26 -34.56 4.51
N ASN A 57 13.12 -34.09 5.06
CA ASN A 57 11.79 -34.23 4.44
C ASN A 57 10.92 -32.96 4.45
N CYS A 58 11.49 -31.79 4.17
CA CYS A 58 10.79 -30.50 4.26
C CYS A 58 9.69 -30.22 3.23
N GLY A 59 9.28 -31.22 2.44
CA GLY A 59 8.06 -31.14 1.63
C GLY A 59 6.85 -31.48 2.49
N GLY A 60 5.81 -30.64 2.48
CA GLY A 60 4.54 -30.85 3.19
C GLY A 60 3.89 -32.23 2.92
N PRO A 61 2.79 -32.57 3.61
CA PRO A 61 2.25 -33.93 3.66
C PRO A 61 2.06 -34.52 2.25
N ARG A 62 2.97 -35.43 1.88
CA ARG A 62 2.88 -36.22 0.65
C ARG A 62 1.87 -37.33 0.87
N VAL A 63 0.76 -37.28 0.13
CA VAL A 63 -0.01 -38.49 -0.21
C VAL A 63 0.93 -39.38 -1.00
N THR A 64 1.29 -40.52 -0.43
CA THR A 64 2.24 -41.47 -1.01
C THR A 64 1.61 -42.24 -2.16
N ASP A 65 2.24 -42.21 -3.33
CA ASP A 65 2.38 -43.39 -4.19
C ASP A 65 3.80 -43.42 -4.76
N GLN A 66 4.42 -44.60 -4.69
CA GLN A 66 5.86 -44.84 -4.76
C GLN A 66 6.20 -45.73 -5.98
N ALA A 67 7.18 -45.34 -6.80
CA ALA A 67 8.11 -46.17 -7.60
C ALA A 67 8.79 -45.28 -8.66
N GLY A 68 10.10 -45.28 -8.97
CA GLY A 68 11.30 -46.01 -8.58
C GLY A 68 12.51 -45.42 -9.35
N LYS A 69 13.72 -45.59 -8.80
CA LYS A 69 15.11 -45.20 -9.21
C LYS A 69 15.57 -45.61 -10.64
N PRO A 70 16.80 -45.30 -11.16
CA PRO A 70 17.93 -44.47 -10.65
C PRO A 70 18.67 -43.54 -11.70
N SER A 71 19.58 -42.68 -11.20
CA SER A 71 20.68 -41.92 -11.90
C SER A 71 21.89 -42.83 -12.25
N PRO A 72 22.98 -42.47 -13.01
CA PRO A 72 23.70 -41.17 -13.07
C PRO A 72 24.46 -40.76 -14.38
N GLY A 73 25.04 -39.55 -14.41
CA GLY A 73 26.17 -39.14 -15.28
C GLY A 73 26.38 -37.60 -15.28
N SER A 74 27.30 -37.04 -14.48
CA SER A 74 28.72 -36.71 -14.74
C SER A 74 28.96 -35.44 -15.58
N ASP A 75 29.59 -34.43 -14.93
CA ASP A 75 30.09 -33.14 -15.45
C ASP A 75 31.13 -33.30 -16.60
N PRO A 76 31.46 -32.22 -17.34
CA PRO A 76 32.59 -31.37 -16.89
C PRO A 76 32.51 -29.86 -17.20
N GLU A 77 33.37 -29.15 -16.46
CA GLU A 77 33.87 -27.76 -16.52
C GLU A 77 34.10 -27.12 -17.90
N THR A 78 33.94 -25.79 -17.97
CA THR A 78 34.72 -24.76 -18.73
C THR A 78 33.95 -23.42 -18.65
N GLY A 79 34.49 -22.22 -18.54
CA GLY A 79 35.85 -21.67 -18.58
C GLY A 79 35.77 -20.16 -18.31
N SER A 80 36.92 -19.54 -18.07
CA SER A 80 37.13 -18.24 -17.43
C SER A 80 36.96 -16.99 -18.32
N THR A 81 36.49 -15.88 -17.70
CA THR A 81 36.84 -14.42 -17.84
C THR A 81 36.77 -13.70 -19.22
N PRO A 82 36.48 -12.37 -19.33
CA PRO A 82 37.11 -11.29 -18.55
C PRO A 82 36.28 -10.06 -18.12
N SER A 83 36.90 -9.31 -17.20
CA SER A 83 36.50 -8.05 -16.56
C SER A 83 36.21 -6.89 -17.51
N ALA A 84 35.21 -6.07 -17.16
CA ALA A 84 34.93 -4.76 -17.74
C ALA A 84 35.31 -3.62 -16.76
N PRO A 85 35.63 -2.41 -17.26
CA PRO A 85 36.31 -1.37 -16.51
C PRO A 85 35.37 -0.53 -15.63
N THR A 86 35.86 -0.22 -14.44
CA THR A 86 35.31 0.79 -13.53
C THR A 86 35.45 2.20 -14.13
N THR A 87 34.34 2.86 -14.43
CA THR A 87 34.28 4.30 -14.66
C THR A 87 33.74 5.01 -13.42
N SER A 88 34.41 6.10 -13.10
CA SER A 88 34.30 6.97 -11.95
C SER A 88 33.16 7.99 -12.08
N GLY A 89 32.45 8.21 -10.98
CA GLY A 89 32.22 9.55 -10.45
C GLY A 89 30.91 10.23 -10.82
N ASP A 90 29.88 10.02 -10.01
CA ASP A 90 28.80 10.98 -9.80
C ASP A 90 28.71 11.38 -8.32
N PRO A 91 28.41 12.66 -8.02
CA PRO A 91 28.43 13.20 -6.66
C PRO A 91 27.23 12.69 -5.83
N PRO A 92 27.39 12.52 -4.51
CA PRO A 92 26.31 12.04 -3.65
C PRO A 92 25.26 13.15 -3.49
N THR A 93 24.08 12.94 -4.05
CA THR A 93 22.85 13.58 -3.59
C THR A 93 22.53 13.03 -2.20
N GLN A 94 22.95 13.77 -1.17
CA GLN A 94 22.48 13.55 0.20
C GLN A 94 21.02 14.00 0.26
N TYR A 95 20.10 13.04 0.07
CA TYR A 95 18.71 13.23 0.42
C TYR A 95 18.57 13.07 1.94
N PHE A 96 17.88 14.03 2.55
CA PHE A 96 17.67 14.08 3.99
C PHE A 96 16.87 12.85 4.44
N ASP A 97 17.48 12.08 5.34
CA ASP A 97 16.87 11.01 6.10
C ASP A 97 16.11 11.63 7.28
N VAL A 98 14.80 11.75 7.14
CA VAL A 98 13.86 12.07 8.22
C VAL A 98 12.73 11.07 8.12
N ASP A 99 12.76 10.04 8.96
CA ASP A 99 11.66 9.13 9.33
C ASP A 99 10.70 8.73 8.19
N ASN A 100 11.24 8.26 7.06
CA ASN A 100 10.42 7.76 5.96
C ASN A 100 10.24 6.24 6.14
N ASP A 101 9.16 5.83 6.80
CA ASP A 101 8.62 4.46 6.80
C ASP A 101 8.09 4.08 5.41
N GLY A 102 8.90 4.27 4.36
CA GLY A 102 8.57 3.83 3.01
C GLY A 102 8.34 2.31 2.96
N PRO A 103 7.55 1.81 2.01
CA PRO A 103 7.22 0.39 1.92
C PRO A 103 8.50 -0.46 1.93
N ARG A 104 8.65 -1.31 2.95
CA ARG A 104 9.83 -2.16 3.12
C ARG A 104 9.97 -3.06 1.88
N ARG A 105 10.93 -2.75 1.01
CA ARG A 105 11.23 -3.52 -0.21
C ARG A 105 11.37 -5.00 0.15
N SER A 106 10.58 -5.84 -0.49
CA SER A 106 10.71 -7.30 -0.33
C SER A 106 12.05 -7.76 -0.91
N TYR A 107 12.77 -8.62 -0.19
CA TYR A 107 13.97 -9.24 -0.74
C TYR A 107 13.62 -10.12 -1.94
N GLU A 108 14.35 -9.96 -3.05
CA GLU A 108 14.26 -10.84 -4.21
C GLU A 108 14.99 -12.17 -3.92
N CYS A 109 14.23 -13.27 -3.83
CA CYS A 109 14.74 -14.61 -3.50
C CYS A 109 14.69 -15.59 -4.69
N GLY A 110 14.47 -15.09 -5.91
CA GLY A 110 14.38 -15.91 -7.12
C GLY A 110 13.34 -17.02 -7.00
N ALA A 111 13.74 -18.28 -7.22
CA ALA A 111 12.84 -19.43 -7.16
C ALA A 111 12.16 -19.65 -5.79
N TRP A 112 12.65 -19.00 -4.72
CA TRP A 112 12.11 -19.09 -3.36
C TRP A 112 11.26 -17.87 -2.97
N GLN A 113 10.87 -17.02 -3.92
CA GLN A 113 10.15 -15.77 -3.63
C GLN A 113 8.95 -15.98 -2.69
N ARG A 114 8.09 -16.96 -2.96
CA ARG A 114 6.93 -17.28 -2.10
C ARG A 114 7.28 -17.58 -0.64
N VAL A 115 8.38 -18.32 -0.41
CA VAL A 115 8.83 -18.66 0.95
C VAL A 115 9.44 -17.44 1.63
N CYS A 116 10.14 -16.60 0.88
CA CYS A 116 10.68 -15.34 1.38
C CYS A 116 9.59 -14.33 1.72
N ASP A 117 8.59 -14.14 0.87
CA ASP A 117 7.46 -13.25 1.12
C ASP A 117 6.69 -13.69 2.36
N TRP A 118 6.43 -15.01 2.48
CA TRP A 118 5.83 -15.58 3.69
C TRP A 118 6.69 -15.33 4.94
N GLY A 119 8.00 -15.57 4.85
CA GLY A 119 8.93 -15.35 5.96
C GLY A 119 9.03 -13.88 6.36
N GLN A 120 9.03 -12.96 5.39
CA GLN A 120 9.04 -11.51 5.62
C GLN A 120 7.75 -11.05 6.29
N GLY A 121 6.59 -11.53 5.85
CA GLY A 121 5.30 -11.20 6.47
C GLY A 121 5.26 -11.67 7.92
N ALA A 122 5.68 -12.91 8.18
CA ALA A 122 5.75 -13.44 9.53
C ALA A 122 6.75 -12.68 10.42
N ALA A 123 7.92 -12.33 9.89
CA ALA A 123 8.95 -11.61 10.63
C ALA A 123 8.58 -10.15 10.89
N SER A 124 7.98 -9.46 9.92
CA SER A 124 7.51 -8.08 10.11
C SER A 124 6.46 -8.02 11.20
N GLU A 125 5.49 -8.94 11.17
CA GLU A 125 4.44 -8.97 12.19
C GLU A 125 5.00 -9.33 13.56
N ALA A 126 5.93 -10.29 13.64
CA ALA A 126 6.59 -10.62 14.89
C ALA A 126 7.37 -9.42 15.45
N ASN A 127 8.02 -8.63 14.60
CA ASN A 127 8.70 -7.41 15.00
C ASN A 127 7.70 -6.35 15.49
N ASP A 128 6.61 -6.13 14.75
CA ASP A 128 5.58 -5.15 15.10
C ASP A 128 4.91 -5.53 16.44
N ILE A 129 4.60 -6.82 16.64
CA ILE A 129 4.14 -7.35 17.94
C ILE A 129 5.16 -7.06 19.04
N VAL A 130 6.47 -7.25 18.80
CA VAL A 130 7.51 -7.01 19.81
C VAL A 130 7.63 -5.54 20.15
N VAL A 131 7.61 -4.65 19.15
CA VAL A 131 7.65 -3.19 19.33
C VAL A 131 6.39 -2.71 20.05
N ASP A 132 5.20 -3.09 19.59
CA ASP A 132 3.92 -2.75 20.22
C ASP A 132 3.85 -3.25 21.67
N THR A 133 4.30 -4.49 21.91
CA THR A 133 4.33 -5.07 23.26
C THR A 133 5.33 -4.34 24.14
N TRP A 134 6.48 -3.94 23.59
CA TRP A 134 7.49 -3.19 24.33
C TRP A 134 7.00 -1.78 24.68
N ASP A 135 6.36 -1.07 23.75
CA ASP A 135 5.75 0.24 23.98
C ASP A 135 4.61 0.15 24.99
N GLY A 136 3.79 -0.92 24.92
CA GLY A 136 2.77 -1.23 25.92
C GLY A 136 3.35 -1.52 27.30
N ILE A 137 4.48 -2.25 27.38
CA ILE A 137 5.20 -2.52 28.62
C ILE A 137 5.80 -1.23 29.19
N GLN A 138 6.41 -0.39 28.37
CA GLN A 138 6.94 0.91 28.80
C GLN A 138 5.81 1.81 29.30
N GLY A 139 4.69 1.88 28.58
CA GLY A 139 3.49 2.61 28.99
C GLY A 139 2.95 2.12 30.34
N THR A 140 2.87 0.80 30.53
CA THR A 140 2.42 0.18 31.79
C THR A 140 3.43 0.41 32.93
N ALA A 141 4.73 0.35 32.63
CA ALA A 141 5.79 0.63 33.60
C ALA A 141 5.73 2.10 34.06
N CYS A 142 5.49 3.05 33.14
CA CYS A 142 5.22 4.46 33.45
C CYS A 142 3.88 4.67 34.21
N LEU A 143 2.95 3.72 34.12
CA LEU A 143 1.69 3.73 34.87
C LEU A 143 1.90 3.32 36.34
N VAL A 144 2.89 2.45 36.59
CA VAL A 144 3.24 1.89 37.91
C VAL A 144 4.38 2.66 38.59
N HIS A 145 5.26 3.31 37.83
CA HIS A 145 6.33 4.18 38.33
C HIS A 145 5.98 5.65 38.12
N ILE A 146 6.28 6.49 39.11
CA ILE A 146 6.03 7.95 39.09
C ILE A 146 6.97 8.59 38.05
N CYS A 147 6.60 8.53 36.77
CA CYS A 147 7.15 9.39 35.73
C CYS A 147 6.67 10.83 35.96
N ASN A 148 7.29 11.80 35.26
CA ASN A 148 7.02 13.22 35.46
C ASN A 148 5.51 13.54 35.42
N ASN A 149 5.06 14.47 36.27
CA ASN A 149 3.64 14.70 36.59
C ASN A 149 2.77 15.06 35.36
N GLU A 150 3.37 15.62 34.32
CA GLU A 150 2.70 15.99 33.06
C GLU A 150 2.44 14.76 32.17
N GLU A 151 3.43 13.89 32.00
CA GLU A 151 3.27 12.62 31.27
C GLU A 151 2.28 11.70 31.98
N PHE A 152 2.31 11.65 33.32
CA PHE A 152 1.38 10.86 34.11
C PHE A 152 -0.08 11.28 33.90
N ARG A 153 -0.37 12.60 33.91
CA ARG A 153 -1.72 13.12 33.64
C ARG A 153 -2.16 12.84 32.21
N GLY A 154 -1.26 13.01 31.24
CA GLY A 154 -1.55 12.66 29.86
C GLY A 154 -1.87 11.17 29.70
N THR A 155 -1.07 10.29 30.30
CA THR A 155 -1.26 8.82 30.23
C THR A 155 -2.58 8.38 30.85
N TRP A 156 -2.93 8.89 32.03
CA TRP A 156 -4.24 8.62 32.62
C TRP A 156 -5.41 9.27 31.88
N GLY A 157 -5.19 10.43 31.25
CA GLY A 157 -6.14 11.05 30.32
C GLY A 157 -6.46 10.09 29.17
N GLY A 158 -5.45 9.58 28.47
CA GLY A 158 -5.66 8.64 27.38
C GLY A 158 -6.26 7.30 27.80
N VAL A 159 -5.88 6.75 28.96
CA VAL A 159 -6.54 5.54 29.50
C VAL A 159 -8.01 5.81 29.83
N ARG A 160 -8.32 6.98 30.40
CA ARG A 160 -9.69 7.39 30.65
C ARG A 160 -10.45 7.56 29.35
N ASP A 161 -9.89 8.24 28.36
CA ASP A 161 -10.56 8.53 27.10
C ASP A 161 -10.81 7.25 26.33
N SER A 162 -9.85 6.34 26.26
CA SER A 162 -10.08 5.03 25.64
C SER A 162 -11.05 4.15 26.42
N PHE A 163 -11.02 4.19 27.76
CA PHE A 163 -12.03 3.52 28.56
C PHE A 163 -13.42 4.09 28.31
N VAL A 164 -13.53 5.43 28.22
CA VAL A 164 -14.78 6.11 27.86
C VAL A 164 -15.20 5.65 26.46
N THR A 165 -14.36 5.75 25.43
CA THR A 165 -14.65 5.28 24.06
C THR A 165 -15.08 3.82 24.05
N THR A 166 -14.39 2.93 24.75
CA THR A 166 -14.75 1.50 24.83
C THR A 166 -16.11 1.29 25.50
N VAL A 167 -16.49 2.13 26.46
CA VAL A 167 -17.77 2.01 27.17
C VAL A 167 -18.91 2.72 26.43
N THR A 168 -18.65 3.87 25.81
CA THR A 168 -19.65 4.70 25.12
C THR A 168 -19.86 4.27 23.67
N ASP A 169 -18.81 3.75 23.03
CA ASP A 169 -18.81 3.19 21.68
C ASP A 169 -17.95 1.90 21.61
N PRO A 170 -18.42 0.80 22.24
CA PRO A 170 -17.72 -0.48 22.21
C PRO A 170 -17.54 -1.04 20.80
N TRP A 171 -18.41 -0.65 19.86
CA TRP A 171 -18.34 -1.13 18.49
C TRP A 171 -17.26 -0.39 17.69
N GLY A 172 -17.20 0.95 17.80
CA GLY A 172 -16.11 1.74 17.20
C GLY A 172 -14.74 1.34 17.73
N ALA A 173 -14.61 1.13 19.05
CA ALA A 173 -13.35 0.66 19.63
C ALA A 173 -12.94 -0.74 19.13
N ALA A 174 -13.89 -1.67 19.00
CA ALA A 174 -13.61 -2.99 18.43
C ALA A 174 -13.26 -2.92 16.94
N GLN A 175 -13.88 -2.00 16.21
CA GLN A 175 -13.61 -1.75 14.80
C GLN A 175 -12.22 -1.15 14.60
N ASP A 176 -11.83 -0.13 15.37
CA ASP A 176 -10.48 0.46 15.34
C ASP A 176 -9.40 -0.58 15.64
N ALA A 177 -9.64 -1.42 16.66
CA ALA A 177 -8.72 -2.50 17.00
C ALA A 177 -8.63 -3.56 15.89
N TYR A 178 -9.75 -3.89 15.25
CA TYR A 178 -9.76 -4.82 14.11
C TYR A 178 -9.04 -4.23 12.89
N GLU A 179 -9.20 -2.94 12.63
CA GLU A 179 -8.59 -2.26 11.48
C GLU A 179 -7.09 -2.12 11.69
N SER A 180 -6.65 -1.64 12.84
CA SER A 180 -5.22 -1.66 13.20
C SER A 180 -4.62 -3.07 13.13
N TRP A 181 -5.41 -4.09 13.47
CA TRP A 181 -5.01 -5.50 13.33
C TRP A 181 -4.97 -5.96 11.86
N ALA A 182 -5.91 -5.51 11.03
CA ALA A 182 -6.05 -5.92 9.64
C ALA A 182 -5.20 -5.09 8.67
N ASP A 183 -4.73 -3.90 9.07
CA ASP A 183 -4.04 -2.94 8.21
C ASP A 183 -2.80 -3.57 7.58
N GLY A 184 -1.97 -4.28 8.36
CA GLY A 184 -0.78 -4.95 7.83
C GLY A 184 -1.08 -6.01 6.77
N PRO A 185 -1.98 -6.98 7.02
CA PRO A 185 -2.42 -7.92 5.99
C PRO A 185 -3.12 -7.28 4.79
N ILE A 186 -3.97 -6.26 5.01
CA ILE A 186 -4.69 -5.57 3.94
C ILE A 186 -3.71 -4.82 3.05
N GLU A 187 -2.76 -4.09 3.63
CA GLU A 187 -1.66 -3.42 2.93
C GLU A 187 -0.89 -4.40 2.05
N ASP A 188 -0.44 -5.53 2.61
CA ASP A 188 0.31 -6.53 1.85
C ASP A 188 -0.54 -7.10 0.71
N HIS A 189 -1.82 -7.41 0.97
CA HIS A 189 -2.72 -7.92 -0.07
C HIS A 189 -2.90 -6.90 -1.19
N ASN A 190 -3.19 -5.64 -0.84
CA ASN A 190 -3.46 -4.56 -1.79
C ASN A 190 -2.25 -4.19 -2.63
N ASN A 191 -1.04 -4.49 -2.15
CA ASN A 191 0.22 -4.40 -2.87
C ASN A 191 0.64 -5.72 -3.57
N ALA A 192 -0.31 -6.64 -3.82
CA ALA A 192 -0.08 -7.92 -4.48
C ALA A 192 0.97 -8.82 -3.80
N TYR A 193 1.16 -8.70 -2.48
CA TYR A 193 1.97 -9.59 -1.65
C TYR A 193 1.09 -10.62 -0.93
N ASP A 194 0.34 -11.43 -1.69
CA ASP A 194 -0.66 -12.38 -1.15
C ASP A 194 -0.07 -13.38 -0.12
N ASP A 195 1.14 -13.89 -0.38
CA ASP A 195 1.81 -14.83 0.53
C ASP A 195 2.26 -14.14 1.84
N ARG A 196 2.70 -12.87 1.75
CA ARG A 196 3.11 -12.04 2.89
C ARG A 196 1.90 -11.67 3.75
N SER A 197 0.80 -11.25 3.12
CA SER A 197 -0.49 -10.98 3.76
C SER A 197 -1.04 -12.20 4.50
N THR A 198 -0.98 -13.36 3.85
CA THR A 198 -1.39 -14.65 4.45
C THR A 198 -0.52 -14.98 5.66
N ALA A 199 0.81 -14.83 5.56
CA ALA A 199 1.72 -15.02 6.69
C ALA A 199 1.41 -14.10 7.86
N ARG A 200 1.26 -12.79 7.62
CA ARG A 200 0.86 -11.81 8.66
C ARG A 200 -0.43 -12.24 9.33
N THR A 201 -1.47 -12.55 8.55
CA THR A 201 -2.78 -13.02 9.05
C THR A 201 -2.65 -14.26 9.94
N VAL A 202 -1.81 -15.22 9.58
CA VAL A 202 -1.57 -16.44 10.38
C VAL A 202 -0.86 -16.12 11.69
N VAL A 203 0.19 -15.28 11.67
CA VAL A 203 0.91 -14.86 12.87
C VAL A 203 0.01 -14.06 13.80
N LEU A 204 -0.76 -13.13 13.25
CA LEU A 204 -1.79 -12.36 13.94
C LEU A 204 -2.86 -13.24 14.58
N GLY A 205 -3.38 -14.20 13.82
CA GLY A 205 -4.34 -15.20 14.31
C GLY A 205 -3.76 -16.04 15.45
N ALA A 206 -2.49 -16.45 15.36
CA ALA A 206 -1.82 -17.17 16.43
C ALA A 206 -1.61 -16.28 17.68
N ALA A 207 -1.12 -15.05 17.51
CA ALA A 207 -0.86 -14.10 18.61
C ALA A 207 -2.14 -13.76 19.39
N SER A 208 -3.27 -13.61 18.69
CA SER A 208 -4.58 -13.40 19.33
C SER A 208 -5.02 -14.59 20.19
N ILE A 209 -4.80 -15.83 19.74
CA ILE A 209 -5.08 -17.05 20.52
C ILE A 209 -4.23 -17.12 21.80
N PHE A 210 -2.97 -16.68 21.74
CA PHE A 210 -2.04 -16.72 22.88
C PHE A 210 -2.18 -15.52 23.85
N GLY A 211 -3.21 -14.69 23.70
CA GLY A 211 -3.48 -13.57 24.61
C GLY A 211 -2.56 -12.36 24.41
N LEU A 212 -1.64 -12.40 23.43
CA LEU A 212 -0.89 -11.24 22.97
C LEU A 212 -1.78 -10.31 22.12
N GLY A 213 -2.88 -10.82 21.55
CA GLY A 213 -3.90 -9.96 20.95
C GLY A 213 -4.57 -9.03 21.97
N LEU A 214 -4.76 -9.47 23.22
CA LEU A 214 -5.35 -8.65 24.29
C LEU A 214 -4.51 -7.44 24.66
N THR A 215 -3.18 -7.47 24.45
CA THR A 215 -2.34 -6.29 24.66
C THR A 215 -2.46 -5.26 23.55
N ARG A 216 -2.90 -5.63 22.34
CA ARG A 216 -3.33 -4.66 21.29
C ARG A 216 -4.73 -4.10 21.52
N PHE A 217 -5.58 -4.83 22.24
CA PHE A 217 -6.84 -4.30 22.77
C PHE A 217 -6.64 -3.44 24.03
N LEU A 218 -5.43 -3.40 24.60
CA LEU A 218 -5.14 -2.39 25.60
C LEU A 218 -5.12 -1.04 24.91
N PRO A 219 -5.87 -0.06 25.43
CA PRO A 219 -5.85 1.31 24.97
C PRO A 219 -4.44 1.81 24.63
N THR A 220 -4.08 1.87 23.36
CA THR A 220 -3.13 2.91 22.97
C THR A 220 -3.86 4.21 23.21
N LYS A 221 -3.14 5.18 23.81
CA LYS A 221 -3.65 6.52 24.08
C LYS A 221 -4.46 6.95 22.83
N PRO A 222 -5.78 7.22 22.92
CA PRO A 222 -6.40 8.08 21.95
C PRO A 222 -5.71 9.40 22.26
N LYS A 223 -4.58 9.65 21.58
CA LYS A 223 -4.23 11.02 21.31
C LYS A 223 -5.49 11.53 20.63
N SER A 224 -6.17 12.50 21.22
CA SER A 224 -6.98 13.41 20.42
C SER A 224 -6.02 13.84 19.32
N GLY A 225 -6.10 13.16 18.19
CA GLY A 225 -5.09 13.28 17.15
C GLY A 225 -5.15 14.74 16.74
N THR A 226 -4.01 15.37 16.56
CA THR A 226 -4.03 16.60 15.77
C THR A 226 -4.64 16.27 14.41
N GLY A 227 -5.24 17.25 13.74
CA GLY A 227 -5.73 17.09 12.37
C GLY A 227 -4.66 16.43 11.49
N GLN A 228 -3.39 16.77 11.71
CA GLN A 228 -2.25 16.15 11.03
C GLN A 228 -2.13 14.62 11.23
N THR A 229 -2.40 14.13 12.44
CA THR A 229 -2.37 12.68 12.73
C THR A 229 -3.44 11.95 11.90
N HIS A 230 -4.63 12.55 11.81
CA HIS A 230 -5.75 12.00 11.07
C HIS A 230 -5.57 12.16 9.55
N LEU A 231 -4.96 13.24 9.07
CA LEU A 231 -4.51 13.40 7.70
C LEU A 231 -3.52 12.31 7.29
N ASN A 232 -2.50 12.04 8.10
CA ASN A 232 -1.52 10.98 7.81
C ASN A 232 -2.18 9.59 7.75
N GLY A 233 -3.13 9.32 8.66
CA GLY A 233 -3.95 8.10 8.62
C GLY A 233 -4.80 8.01 7.35
N THR A 234 -5.39 9.13 6.92
CA THR A 234 -6.16 9.21 5.67
C THR A 234 -5.29 8.93 4.46
N ARG A 235 -4.10 9.54 4.38
CA ARG A 235 -3.14 9.32 3.28
C ARG A 235 -2.69 7.87 3.20
N THR A 236 -2.33 7.27 4.34
CA THR A 236 -1.93 5.86 4.40
C THR A 236 -3.05 4.94 3.93
N ALA A 237 -4.27 5.16 4.43
CA ALA A 237 -5.44 4.40 4.03
C ALA A 237 -5.79 4.58 2.53
N ALA A 238 -5.69 5.81 2.01
CA ALA A 238 -5.92 6.12 0.61
C ALA A 238 -4.90 5.42 -0.29
N ASN A 239 -3.60 5.49 0.02
CA ASN A 239 -2.54 4.82 -0.72
C ASN A 239 -2.67 3.29 -0.70
N ASN A 240 -3.29 2.76 0.35
CA ASN A 240 -3.62 1.34 0.44
C ASN A 240 -4.97 0.99 -0.21
N GLY A 241 -5.71 1.94 -0.79
CA GLY A 241 -7.04 1.71 -1.37
C GLY A 241 -8.10 1.28 -0.34
N ASN A 242 -7.89 1.58 0.95
CA ASN A 242 -8.85 1.31 2.02
C ASN A 242 -9.79 2.51 2.19
N LEU A 243 -10.77 2.63 1.29
CA LEU A 243 -11.72 3.76 1.24
C LEU A 243 -12.39 4.01 2.60
N ARG A 244 -12.91 2.95 3.23
CA ARG A 244 -13.61 3.11 4.53
C ARG A 244 -12.70 3.67 5.61
N ALA A 245 -11.44 3.24 5.67
CA ALA A 245 -10.48 3.79 6.64
C ALA A 245 -10.09 5.22 6.32
N ALA A 246 -9.91 5.55 5.04
CA ALA A 246 -9.69 6.93 4.62
C ALA A 246 -10.86 7.83 5.05
N GLU A 247 -12.12 7.42 4.80
CA GLU A 247 -13.32 8.16 5.22
C GLU A 247 -13.37 8.37 6.72
N ARG A 248 -13.16 7.32 7.53
CA ARG A 248 -13.13 7.46 9.00
C ARG A 248 -12.04 8.40 9.49
N HIS A 249 -10.85 8.35 8.89
CA HIS A 249 -9.76 9.25 9.28
C HIS A 249 -10.02 10.69 8.85
N ALA A 250 -10.64 10.92 7.69
CA ALA A 250 -11.07 12.26 7.27
C ALA A 250 -12.16 12.81 8.20
N ASP A 251 -13.15 11.99 8.58
CA ASP A 251 -14.19 12.38 9.55
C ASP A 251 -13.58 12.78 10.91
N ARG A 252 -12.54 12.04 11.37
CA ARG A 252 -11.80 12.38 12.60
C ARG A 252 -10.95 13.65 12.46
N ALA A 253 -10.38 13.90 11.28
CA ALA A 253 -9.67 15.15 11.02
C ALA A 253 -10.63 16.34 11.09
N GLU A 254 -11.82 16.20 10.53
CA GLU A 254 -12.89 17.20 10.61
C GLU A 254 -13.38 17.42 12.04
N GLU A 255 -13.58 16.35 12.83
CA GLU A 255 -13.94 16.47 14.25
C GLU A 255 -12.85 17.22 15.04
N ALA A 256 -11.57 16.90 14.81
CA ALA A 256 -10.45 17.59 15.43
C ALA A 256 -10.40 19.08 15.06
N ALA A 257 -10.63 19.43 13.79
CA ALA A 257 -10.72 20.82 13.35
C ALA A 257 -11.85 21.57 14.06
N GLN A 258 -13.04 20.98 14.14
CA GLN A 258 -14.19 21.58 14.84
C GLN A 258 -13.96 21.74 16.34
N ASP A 259 -13.24 20.81 16.98
CA ASP A 259 -12.85 20.91 18.39
C ASP A 259 -11.87 22.06 18.63
N SER A 260 -10.84 22.17 17.79
CA SER A 260 -9.84 23.23 17.87
C SER A 260 -10.45 24.61 17.59
N GLU A 261 -11.35 24.73 16.61
CA GLU A 261 -12.10 25.96 16.34
C GLU A 261 -12.96 26.39 17.52
N ARG A 262 -13.72 25.47 18.13
CA ARG A 262 -14.51 25.76 19.34
C ARG A 262 -13.63 26.20 20.51
N ALA A 263 -12.44 25.61 20.65
CA ALA A 263 -11.48 26.02 21.68
C ALA A 263 -10.93 27.43 21.43
N ALA A 264 -10.61 27.77 20.18
CA ALA A 264 -10.16 29.09 19.77
C ALA A 264 -11.26 30.15 19.92
N GLU A 265 -12.51 29.85 19.56
CA GLU A 265 -13.66 30.74 19.74
C GLU A 265 -13.93 31.03 21.23
N ALA A 266 -13.76 30.02 22.10
CA ALA A 266 -13.92 30.18 23.53
C ALA A 266 -12.79 31.01 24.17
N ASN A 267 -11.64 31.12 23.51
CA ASN A 267 -10.43 31.80 24.00
C ASN A 267 -9.82 32.70 22.91
N PRO A 268 -10.51 33.78 22.50
CA PRO A 268 -10.13 34.58 21.34
C PRO A 268 -8.83 35.37 21.50
N ASP A 269 -8.27 35.46 22.71
CA ASP A 269 -6.97 36.11 22.97
C ASP A 269 -5.79 35.12 22.95
N ASP A 270 -6.06 33.82 22.83
CA ASP A 270 -5.04 32.76 22.79
C ASP A 270 -4.63 32.47 21.34
N TYR A 271 -3.50 33.05 20.94
CA TYR A 271 -2.96 32.92 19.58
C TYR A 271 -2.60 31.48 19.22
N ASP A 272 -2.11 30.69 20.18
CA ASP A 272 -1.69 29.30 19.94
C ASP A 272 -2.92 28.43 19.59
N LEU A 273 -4.06 28.68 20.24
CA LEU A 273 -5.33 28.01 19.91
C LEU A 273 -5.86 28.40 18.52
N GLN A 274 -5.71 29.66 18.12
CA GLN A 274 -6.09 30.11 16.78
C GLN A 274 -5.23 29.46 15.70
N GLU A 275 -3.91 29.41 15.91
CA GLU A 275 -2.98 28.75 14.99
C GLU A 275 -3.27 27.25 14.88
N GLN A 276 -3.51 26.57 16.01
CA GLN A 276 -3.88 25.15 16.02
C GLN A 276 -5.19 24.89 15.26
N ALA A 277 -6.21 25.74 15.45
CA ALA A 277 -7.48 25.61 14.72
C ALA A 277 -7.29 25.76 13.21
N GLU A 278 -6.46 26.71 12.76
CA GLU A 278 -6.14 26.88 11.34
C GLU A 278 -5.37 25.67 10.78
N GLN A 279 -4.40 25.13 11.54
CA GLN A 279 -3.66 23.93 11.14
C GLN A 279 -4.56 22.70 11.02
N ASP A 280 -5.43 22.46 12.01
CA ASP A 280 -6.33 21.31 11.99
C ASP A 280 -7.39 21.44 10.89
N ARG A 281 -7.89 22.65 10.62
CA ARG A 281 -8.80 22.90 9.48
C ARG A 281 -8.16 22.57 8.14
N ARG A 282 -6.92 23.04 7.90
CA ARG A 282 -6.18 22.67 6.67
C ARG A 282 -5.98 21.16 6.57
N ALA A 283 -5.64 20.51 7.68
CA ALA A 283 -5.44 19.06 7.69
C ALA A 283 -6.75 18.28 7.42
N ALA A 284 -7.90 18.80 7.88
CA ALA A 284 -9.22 18.24 7.57
C ALA A 284 -9.57 18.40 6.08
N ASP A 285 -9.33 19.59 5.51
CA ASP A 285 -9.55 19.86 4.08
C ASP A 285 -8.66 18.95 3.21
N ASP A 286 -7.38 18.82 3.55
CA ASP A 286 -6.44 17.91 2.87
C ASP A 286 -6.87 16.44 3.01
N ALA A 287 -7.40 16.03 4.17
CA ALA A 287 -7.88 14.67 4.39
C ALA A 287 -9.12 14.38 3.53
N ALA A 288 -10.05 15.32 3.42
CA ALA A 288 -11.22 15.21 2.56
C ALA A 288 -10.83 15.08 1.07
N ALA A 289 -9.80 15.81 0.63
CA ALA A 289 -9.27 15.74 -0.73
C ALA A 289 -8.67 14.37 -1.11
N LEU A 290 -8.30 13.54 -0.13
CA LEU A 290 -7.78 12.19 -0.35
C LEU A 290 -8.87 11.12 -0.51
N ILE A 291 -10.14 11.42 -0.24
CA ILE A 291 -11.24 10.44 -0.37
C ILE A 291 -11.45 9.97 -1.83
N PRO A 292 -11.46 10.86 -2.84
CA PRO A 292 -11.46 10.44 -4.25
C PRO A 292 -10.28 9.53 -4.61
N VAL A 293 -9.09 9.80 -4.06
CA VAL A 293 -7.89 8.96 -4.25
C VAL A 293 -8.12 7.56 -3.69
N ALA A 294 -8.62 7.46 -2.47
CA ALA A 294 -8.91 6.19 -1.82
C ALA A 294 -9.94 5.38 -2.61
N ARG A 295 -10.96 6.03 -3.18
CA ARG A 295 -11.99 5.39 -4.00
C ARG A 295 -11.44 4.87 -5.33
N ALA A 296 -10.62 5.67 -6.00
CA ALA A 296 -9.99 5.26 -7.26
C ALA A 296 -9.02 4.10 -7.03
N ARG A 297 -8.22 4.14 -5.96
CA ARG A 297 -7.34 3.04 -5.56
C ARG A 297 -8.10 1.80 -5.11
N GLU A 298 -9.24 1.92 -4.41
CA GLU A 298 -10.10 0.77 -4.07
C GLU A 298 -10.55 0.01 -5.33
N LEU A 299 -10.92 0.74 -6.40
CA LEU A 299 -11.24 0.14 -7.69
C LEU A 299 -10.00 -0.48 -8.34
N LEU A 300 -8.85 0.18 -8.28
CA LEU A 300 -7.58 -0.33 -8.79
C LEU A 300 -7.23 -1.69 -8.14
N ILE A 301 -7.18 -1.77 -6.82
CA ILE A 301 -6.79 -3.00 -6.10
C ILE A 301 -7.84 -4.13 -6.20
N SER A 302 -9.04 -3.84 -6.71
CA SER A 302 -10.08 -4.84 -6.91
C SER A 302 -9.75 -5.85 -8.01
N THR A 303 -8.77 -5.57 -8.87
CA THR A 303 -8.33 -6.47 -9.94
C THR A 303 -6.88 -6.95 -9.72
N PRO A 304 -6.48 -8.11 -10.29
CA PRO A 304 -5.10 -8.57 -10.20
C PRO A 304 -4.10 -7.59 -10.82
N ASN A 305 -4.39 -7.03 -12.00
CA ASN A 305 -3.50 -6.07 -12.65
C ASN A 305 -3.39 -4.77 -11.83
N GLY A 306 -4.51 -4.27 -11.31
CA GLY A 306 -4.49 -3.04 -10.53
C GLY A 306 -3.76 -3.16 -9.19
N ARG A 307 -3.76 -4.34 -8.53
CA ARG A 307 -2.88 -4.56 -7.35
C ARG A 307 -1.39 -4.51 -7.71
N ARG A 308 -1.01 -5.01 -8.88
CA ARG A 308 0.37 -4.88 -9.40
C ARG A 308 0.72 -3.40 -9.62
N ILE A 309 -0.15 -2.66 -10.30
CA ILE A 309 0.01 -1.22 -10.55
C ILE A 309 0.12 -0.46 -9.22
N ASN A 310 -0.76 -0.74 -8.25
CA ASN A 310 -0.74 -0.08 -6.93
C ASN A 310 0.59 -0.32 -6.20
N ARG A 311 1.15 -1.53 -6.28
CA ARG A 311 2.48 -1.84 -5.75
C ARG A 311 3.55 -0.99 -6.43
N GLU A 312 3.57 -0.96 -7.76
CA GLU A 312 4.56 -0.20 -8.55
C GLU A 312 4.50 1.29 -8.19
N LEU A 313 3.30 1.89 -8.10
CA LEU A 313 3.12 3.26 -7.66
C LEU A 313 3.66 3.50 -6.24
N ASN A 314 3.38 2.60 -5.30
CA ASN A 314 3.87 2.72 -3.92
C ASN A 314 5.40 2.55 -3.83
N GLU A 315 5.99 1.67 -4.63
CA GLU A 315 7.45 1.46 -4.69
C GLU A 315 8.19 2.65 -5.31
N LEU A 316 7.58 3.30 -6.30
CA LEU A 316 8.08 4.52 -6.93
C LEU A 316 7.79 5.77 -6.09
N GLY A 317 6.94 5.69 -5.05
CA GLY A 317 6.52 6.83 -4.25
C GLY A 317 5.67 7.83 -5.06
N VAL A 318 4.87 7.32 -6.00
CA VAL A 318 4.00 8.15 -6.85
C VAL A 318 2.76 8.55 -6.07
N GLU A 319 2.61 9.86 -5.88
CA GLU A 319 1.42 10.44 -5.26
C GLU A 319 0.29 10.59 -6.28
N ILE A 320 -0.96 10.60 -5.81
CA ILE A 320 -2.14 10.82 -6.66
C ILE A 320 -2.92 12.00 -6.11
N GLU A 321 -3.24 12.96 -6.98
CA GLU A 321 -3.96 14.18 -6.65
C GLU A 321 -5.16 14.36 -7.59
N PHE A 322 -6.30 14.80 -7.07
CA PHE A 322 -7.41 15.27 -7.90
C PHE A 322 -7.35 16.79 -8.00
N VAL A 323 -7.31 17.32 -9.22
CA VAL A 323 -7.16 18.74 -9.52
C VAL A 323 -8.34 19.25 -10.34
N ASP A 324 -8.74 20.51 -10.15
CA ASP A 324 -9.89 21.10 -10.86
C ASP A 324 -9.65 21.31 -12.36
N ASP A 325 -8.39 21.44 -12.77
CA ASP A 325 -8.01 21.60 -14.16
C ASP A 325 -6.75 20.77 -14.43
N ALA A 326 -6.92 19.68 -15.19
CA ALA A 326 -5.84 18.86 -15.69
C ALA A 326 -5.37 19.27 -17.09
N GLY A 327 -5.55 20.54 -17.47
CA GLY A 327 -5.15 21.06 -18.79
C GLY A 327 -6.04 20.58 -19.92
N GLY A 328 -7.28 20.20 -19.61
CA GLY A 328 -8.22 19.58 -20.56
C GLY A 328 -8.01 18.08 -20.81
N ALA A 329 -7.07 17.44 -20.12
CA ALA A 329 -6.94 15.98 -20.10
C ALA A 329 -7.77 15.36 -18.95
N ASP A 330 -7.97 14.04 -18.99
CA ASP A 330 -8.61 13.31 -17.90
C ASP A 330 -7.65 13.12 -16.71
N GLY A 331 -6.35 13.04 -17.01
CA GLY A 331 -5.24 13.09 -16.07
C GLY A 331 -3.91 13.19 -16.79
N PHE A 332 -2.84 13.32 -16.00
CA PHE A 332 -1.46 13.24 -16.49
C PHE A 332 -0.50 12.90 -15.34
N TYR A 333 0.58 12.19 -15.65
CA TYR A 333 1.73 12.01 -14.78
C TYR A 333 2.71 13.17 -14.91
N ARG A 334 3.13 13.73 -13.77
CA ARG A 334 4.15 14.78 -13.69
C ARG A 334 5.41 14.22 -13.02
N SER A 335 6.46 14.03 -13.82
CA SER A 335 7.72 13.48 -13.32
C SER A 335 8.51 14.43 -12.40
N SER A 336 8.26 15.75 -12.45
CA SER A 336 9.01 16.73 -11.62
C SER A 336 8.69 16.64 -10.13
N ASP A 337 7.48 16.23 -9.78
CA ASP A 337 7.00 16.04 -8.40
C ASP A 337 6.45 14.62 -8.16
N ASN A 338 6.70 13.70 -9.10
CA ASN A 338 6.30 12.29 -9.03
C ASN A 338 4.81 12.10 -8.70
N THR A 339 3.94 12.89 -9.32
CA THR A 339 2.51 12.94 -9.00
C THR A 339 1.65 12.64 -10.23
N ILE A 340 0.66 11.76 -10.08
CA ILE A 340 -0.43 11.58 -11.04
C ILE A 340 -1.55 12.55 -10.67
N ARG A 341 -1.92 13.43 -11.61
CA ARG A 341 -2.98 14.43 -11.41
C ARG A 341 -4.18 14.05 -12.25
N ILE A 342 -5.34 13.92 -11.62
CA ILE A 342 -6.59 13.49 -12.25
C ILE A 342 -7.59 14.63 -12.18
N ASN A 343 -8.35 14.86 -13.24
CA ASN A 343 -9.38 15.88 -13.24
C ASN A 343 -10.51 15.53 -12.23
N SER A 344 -10.79 16.46 -11.32
CA SER A 344 -11.74 16.31 -10.21
C SER A 344 -13.17 16.06 -10.67
N GLU A 345 -13.52 16.42 -11.91
CA GLU A 345 -14.84 16.15 -12.49
C GLU A 345 -15.18 14.65 -12.60
N PHE A 346 -14.15 13.78 -12.60
CA PHE A 346 -14.32 12.34 -12.70
C PHE A 346 -14.32 11.61 -11.34
N ALA A 347 -14.12 12.32 -10.22
CA ALA A 347 -13.91 11.75 -8.88
C ALA A 347 -14.99 10.77 -8.39
N ASP A 348 -16.22 10.90 -8.88
CA ASP A 348 -17.36 10.06 -8.51
C ASP A 348 -17.65 8.92 -9.51
N THR A 349 -16.78 8.74 -10.51
CA THR A 349 -16.92 7.70 -11.54
C THR A 349 -15.84 6.61 -11.38
N PRO A 350 -15.96 5.46 -12.07
CA PRO A 350 -14.87 4.48 -12.14
C PRO A 350 -13.69 4.91 -13.03
N TRP A 351 -13.85 5.97 -13.84
CA TRP A 351 -12.89 6.40 -14.85
C TRP A 351 -11.50 6.77 -14.28
N PRO A 352 -11.37 7.45 -13.12
CA PRO A 352 -10.08 7.74 -12.52
C PRO A 352 -9.18 6.51 -12.31
N ALA A 353 -9.74 5.34 -12.04
CA ALA A 353 -8.94 4.12 -11.88
C ALA A 353 -8.31 3.67 -13.21
N VAL A 354 -9.00 3.89 -14.34
CA VAL A 354 -8.46 3.64 -15.69
C VAL A 354 -7.38 4.65 -16.05
N VAL A 355 -7.60 5.93 -15.73
CA VAL A 355 -6.59 6.99 -15.88
C VAL A 355 -5.35 6.67 -15.04
N ILE A 356 -5.50 6.26 -13.78
CA ILE A 356 -4.36 5.85 -12.94
C ILE A 356 -3.58 4.70 -13.57
N ALA A 357 -4.25 3.70 -14.14
CA ALA A 357 -3.58 2.58 -14.80
C ALA A 357 -2.76 3.03 -16.02
N HIS A 358 -3.27 3.99 -16.79
CA HIS A 358 -2.54 4.63 -17.89
C HIS A 358 -1.34 5.43 -17.37
N GLU A 359 -1.55 6.36 -16.44
CA GLU A 359 -0.49 7.24 -15.94
C GLU A 359 0.60 6.50 -15.14
N ALA A 360 0.26 5.37 -14.52
CA ALA A 360 1.22 4.51 -13.85
C ALA A 360 2.23 3.88 -14.82
N HIS A 361 1.83 3.63 -16.07
CA HIS A 361 2.74 3.16 -17.12
C HIS A 361 3.82 4.21 -17.40
N HIS A 362 3.42 5.47 -17.60
CA HIS A 362 4.36 6.57 -17.75
C HIS A 362 5.29 6.71 -16.54
N ALA A 363 4.76 6.61 -15.32
CA ALA A 363 5.58 6.69 -14.12
C ALA A 363 6.64 5.57 -14.06
N THR A 364 6.28 4.35 -14.47
CA THR A 364 7.18 3.19 -14.47
C THR A 364 8.23 3.26 -15.57
N ASN A 365 7.85 3.76 -16.75
CA ASN A 365 8.72 3.76 -17.93
C ASN A 365 9.50 5.06 -18.15
N HIS A 366 9.20 6.14 -17.43
CA HIS A 366 9.78 7.46 -17.67
C HIS A 366 11.32 7.46 -17.77
N SER A 367 12.00 6.70 -16.90
CA SER A 367 13.47 6.62 -16.90
C SER A 367 14.07 5.78 -18.03
N SER A 368 13.25 5.02 -18.75
CA SER A 368 13.67 4.17 -19.87
C SER A 368 13.53 4.84 -21.23
N LEU A 369 12.77 5.94 -21.30
CA LEU A 369 12.57 6.70 -22.52
C LEU A 369 13.83 7.49 -22.88
N PRO A 370 14.18 7.57 -24.17
CA PRO A 370 15.32 8.36 -24.59
C PRO A 370 15.09 9.84 -24.27
N THR A 371 16.12 10.47 -23.71
CA THR A 371 16.11 11.92 -23.54
C THR A 371 16.41 12.64 -24.86
N VAL A 372 16.08 13.93 -24.92
CA VAL A 372 16.39 14.78 -26.09
C VAL A 372 17.89 14.86 -26.40
N HIS A 373 18.77 14.48 -25.48
CA HIS A 373 20.23 14.45 -25.69
C HIS A 373 20.76 13.10 -26.17
N GLU A 374 19.99 12.02 -26.00
CA GLU A 374 20.40 10.66 -26.32
C GLU A 374 19.92 10.20 -27.70
N ALA A 375 18.79 10.75 -28.17
CA ALA A 375 18.14 10.34 -29.42
C ALA A 375 18.06 11.46 -30.45
N SER A 376 17.94 11.07 -31.72
CA SER A 376 17.46 11.97 -32.78
C SER A 376 15.99 12.37 -32.53
N ARG A 377 15.52 13.43 -33.20
CA ARG A 377 14.12 13.88 -33.10
C ARG A 377 13.14 12.76 -33.45
N GLU A 378 13.39 12.04 -34.54
CA GLU A 378 12.54 10.93 -34.98
C GLU A 378 12.53 9.76 -33.97
N GLU A 379 13.69 9.36 -33.46
CA GLU A 379 13.79 8.30 -32.43
C GLU A 379 13.09 8.70 -31.13
N PHE A 380 13.27 9.96 -30.68
CA PHE A 380 12.58 10.50 -29.52
C PHE A 380 11.07 10.47 -29.72
N THR A 381 10.57 11.10 -30.78
CA THR A 381 9.13 11.17 -31.06
C THR A 381 8.51 9.79 -31.23
N THR A 382 9.20 8.86 -31.88
CA THR A 382 8.70 7.47 -32.05
C THR A 382 8.64 6.75 -30.71
N ALA A 383 9.67 6.86 -29.87
CA ALA A 383 9.68 6.21 -28.55
C ALA A 383 8.57 6.75 -27.64
N TRP A 384 8.34 8.07 -27.62
CA TRP A 384 7.30 8.69 -26.80
C TRP A 384 5.88 8.38 -27.30
N LEU A 385 5.65 8.34 -28.63
CA LEU A 385 4.36 7.90 -29.18
C LEU A 385 4.07 6.43 -28.87
N ARG A 386 5.11 5.59 -28.88
CA ARG A 386 4.98 4.19 -28.49
C ARG A 386 4.65 4.05 -27.01
N ASP A 387 5.31 4.82 -26.13
CA ASP A 387 5.03 4.82 -24.69
C ASP A 387 3.58 5.21 -24.39
N GLU A 388 3.06 6.24 -25.05
CA GLU A 388 1.65 6.65 -24.98
C GLU A 388 0.70 5.53 -25.44
N ALA A 389 1.03 4.83 -26.54
CA ALA A 389 0.24 3.69 -27.01
C ALA A 389 0.22 2.53 -26.00
N GLU A 390 1.37 2.23 -25.38
CA GLU A 390 1.47 1.20 -24.33
C GLU A 390 0.72 1.62 -23.05
N ALA A 391 0.77 2.89 -22.67
CA ALA A 391 0.00 3.45 -21.55
C ALA A 391 -1.51 3.34 -21.80
N GLN A 392 -1.98 3.64 -23.02
CA GLN A 392 -3.38 3.44 -23.40
C GLN A 392 -3.78 1.96 -23.35
N ALA A 393 -2.95 1.06 -23.88
CA ALA A 393 -3.18 -0.38 -23.80
C ALA A 393 -3.28 -0.87 -22.33
N ALA A 394 -2.43 -0.35 -21.44
CA ALA A 394 -2.49 -0.64 -20.00
C ALA A 394 -3.83 -0.19 -19.38
N GLY A 395 -4.29 1.01 -19.74
CA GLY A 395 -5.61 1.53 -19.37
C GLY A 395 -6.76 0.63 -19.86
N TYR A 396 -6.73 0.22 -21.14
CA TYR A 396 -7.75 -0.66 -21.74
C TYR A 396 -7.79 -2.04 -21.09
N ALA A 397 -6.63 -2.64 -20.84
CA ALA A 397 -6.54 -3.93 -20.15
C ALA A 397 -7.18 -3.86 -18.76
N PHE A 398 -6.91 -2.78 -18.01
CA PHE A 398 -7.53 -2.58 -16.70
C PHE A 398 -9.04 -2.27 -16.79
N ALA A 399 -9.47 -1.49 -17.78
CA ALA A 399 -10.89 -1.24 -18.05
C ALA A 399 -11.65 -2.55 -18.34
N ASP A 400 -11.07 -3.47 -19.11
CA ASP A 400 -11.65 -4.80 -19.39
C ASP A 400 -11.82 -5.63 -18.12
N GLU A 401 -10.83 -5.63 -17.21
CA GLU A 401 -10.96 -6.31 -15.91
C GLU A 401 -12.10 -5.73 -15.06
N LEU A 402 -12.25 -4.41 -15.02
CA LEU A 402 -13.36 -3.76 -14.30
C LEU A 402 -14.72 -4.06 -14.97
N ARG A 403 -14.79 -4.06 -16.32
CA ARG A 403 -15.98 -4.47 -17.07
C ARG A 403 -16.34 -5.93 -16.76
N ALA A 404 -15.36 -6.83 -16.66
CA ALA A 404 -15.57 -8.24 -16.29
C ALA A 404 -16.13 -8.41 -14.87
N GLN A 405 -15.91 -7.44 -13.98
CA GLN A 405 -16.54 -7.37 -12.64
C GLN A 405 -17.93 -6.72 -12.64
N GLY A 406 -18.47 -6.37 -13.81
CA GLY A 406 -19.78 -5.74 -13.96
C GLY A 406 -19.79 -4.22 -13.74
N ARG A 407 -18.61 -3.57 -13.70
CA ARG A 407 -18.52 -2.10 -13.68
C ARG A 407 -18.92 -1.54 -15.04
N ARG A 408 -19.56 -0.38 -15.03
CA ARG A 408 -19.95 0.33 -16.25
C ARG A 408 -18.85 1.30 -16.64
N ILE A 409 -17.96 0.84 -17.50
CA ILE A 409 -16.93 1.66 -18.14
C ILE A 409 -17.24 1.66 -19.63
N PRO A 410 -17.46 2.82 -20.25
CA PRO A 410 -17.68 2.87 -21.69
C PRO A 410 -16.41 2.48 -22.43
N GLU A 411 -16.56 1.70 -23.49
CA GLU A 411 -15.48 1.46 -24.44
C GLU A 411 -15.25 2.75 -25.24
N THR A 412 -13.99 3.16 -25.37
CA THR A 412 -13.63 4.36 -26.14
C THR A 412 -13.40 4.00 -27.62
N PRO A 413 -13.54 4.95 -28.56
CA PRO A 413 -13.18 4.70 -29.96
C PRO A 413 -11.72 4.21 -30.13
N GLN A 414 -10.81 4.70 -29.29
CA GLN A 414 -9.41 4.32 -29.25
C GLN A 414 -9.21 2.87 -28.77
N GLU A 415 -9.97 2.45 -27.74
CA GLU A 415 -9.99 1.06 -27.28
C GLU A 415 -10.46 0.11 -28.38
N SER A 416 -11.57 0.43 -29.05
CA SER A 416 -12.07 -0.37 -30.18
C SER A 416 -11.06 -0.48 -31.32
N MET A 417 -10.31 0.60 -31.58
CA MET A 417 -9.24 0.60 -32.59
C MET A 417 -8.10 -0.35 -32.18
N TYR A 418 -7.59 -0.22 -30.97
CA TYR A 418 -6.53 -1.09 -30.45
C TYR A 418 -6.95 -2.57 -30.47
N VAL A 419 -8.17 -2.89 -30.02
CA VAL A 419 -8.71 -4.27 -30.08
C VAL A 419 -8.75 -4.79 -31.51
N SER A 420 -9.20 -3.97 -32.46
CA SER A 420 -9.22 -4.36 -33.88
C SER A 420 -7.82 -4.64 -34.43
N LEU A 421 -6.83 -3.79 -34.11
CA LEU A 421 -5.43 -3.99 -34.52
C LEU A 421 -4.86 -5.29 -33.93
N TYR A 422 -5.14 -5.54 -32.66
CA TYR A 422 -4.72 -6.75 -31.95
C TYR A 422 -5.33 -8.02 -32.56
N GLU A 423 -6.64 -8.04 -32.80
CA GLU A 423 -7.32 -9.20 -33.36
C GLU A 423 -6.81 -9.55 -34.76
N GLU A 424 -6.60 -8.54 -35.62
CA GLU A 424 -6.05 -8.73 -36.96
C GLU A 424 -4.61 -9.28 -36.91
N ALA A 425 -3.76 -8.69 -36.06
CA ALA A 425 -2.38 -9.14 -35.90
C ALA A 425 -2.28 -10.55 -35.30
N LEU A 426 -3.20 -10.91 -34.40
CA LEU A 426 -3.30 -12.24 -33.81
C LEU A 426 -3.71 -13.30 -34.83
N GLU A 427 -4.65 -12.98 -35.72
CA GLU A 427 -5.06 -13.87 -36.81
C GLU A 427 -3.88 -14.11 -37.77
N ARG A 428 -3.24 -13.04 -38.27
CA ARG A 428 -2.04 -13.14 -39.13
C ARG A 428 -0.93 -13.97 -38.48
N SER A 429 -0.66 -13.72 -37.20
CA SER A 429 0.38 -14.43 -36.45
C SER A 429 0.09 -15.93 -36.29
N ARG A 430 -1.18 -16.32 -36.15
CA ARG A 430 -1.59 -17.73 -36.13
C ARG A 430 -1.47 -18.39 -37.50
N ASP A 431 -1.80 -17.68 -38.56
CA ASP A 431 -1.64 -18.14 -39.94
C ASP A 431 -0.17 -18.36 -40.31
N ASP A 432 0.74 -17.56 -39.73
CA ASP A 432 2.20 -17.74 -39.83
C ASP A 432 2.71 -18.99 -39.06
N GLY A 433 1.83 -19.70 -38.34
CA GLY A 433 2.17 -20.91 -37.60
C GLY A 433 2.86 -20.68 -36.26
N LEU A 434 2.79 -19.46 -35.71
CA LEU A 434 3.31 -19.17 -34.36
C LEU A 434 2.50 -19.91 -33.28
N SER A 435 3.15 -20.26 -32.17
CA SER A 435 2.43 -20.76 -31.00
C SER A 435 1.48 -19.69 -30.45
N ASN A 436 0.43 -20.10 -29.71
CA ASN A 436 -0.53 -19.13 -29.15
C ASN A 436 0.12 -18.03 -28.30
N GLU A 437 1.18 -18.35 -27.55
CA GLU A 437 1.92 -17.37 -26.75
C GLU A 437 2.69 -16.38 -27.63
N GLN A 438 3.45 -16.89 -28.60
CA GLN A 438 4.18 -16.06 -29.56
C GLN A 438 3.24 -15.19 -30.43
N ALA A 439 2.09 -15.74 -30.85
CA ALA A 439 1.12 -15.02 -31.64
C ALA A 439 0.49 -13.86 -30.86
N ARG A 440 0.21 -14.05 -29.55
CA ARG A 440 -0.28 -12.97 -28.69
C ARG A 440 0.77 -11.90 -28.44
N ALA A 441 2.01 -12.30 -28.16
CA ALA A 441 3.10 -11.34 -27.96
C ALA A 441 3.34 -10.48 -29.21
N ARG A 442 3.33 -11.10 -30.40
CA ARG A 442 3.46 -10.38 -31.66
C ARG A 442 2.25 -9.50 -31.96
N ALA A 443 1.04 -9.97 -31.66
CA ALA A 443 -0.18 -9.18 -31.84
C ALA A 443 -0.19 -7.92 -30.96
N GLU A 444 0.28 -8.03 -29.72
CA GLU A 444 0.45 -6.91 -28.80
C GLU A 444 1.41 -5.85 -29.38
N GLU A 445 2.59 -6.29 -29.84
CA GLU A 445 3.60 -5.40 -30.43
C GLU A 445 3.07 -4.67 -31.67
N GLU A 446 2.44 -5.40 -32.61
CA GLU A 446 1.86 -4.81 -33.82
C GLU A 446 0.68 -3.88 -33.50
N ALA A 447 -0.14 -4.18 -32.49
CA ALA A 447 -1.26 -3.33 -32.07
C ALA A 447 -0.78 -2.03 -31.44
N VAL A 448 0.25 -2.09 -30.60
CA VAL A 448 0.89 -0.92 -30.00
C VAL A 448 1.51 -0.03 -31.08
N ASP A 449 2.23 -0.60 -32.06
CA ASP A 449 2.81 0.19 -33.15
C ASP A 449 1.75 0.88 -34.01
N GLY A 450 0.68 0.16 -34.37
CA GLY A 450 -0.44 0.76 -35.10
C GLY A 450 -1.17 1.83 -34.30
N MET A 451 -1.28 1.64 -32.98
CA MET A 451 -1.88 2.63 -32.08
C MET A 451 -1.00 3.87 -31.93
N ALA A 452 0.33 3.72 -31.88
CA ALA A 452 1.28 4.83 -31.85
C ALA A 452 1.21 5.70 -33.11
N GLU A 453 1.02 5.09 -34.28
CA GLU A 453 0.77 5.82 -35.53
C GLU A 453 -0.55 6.60 -35.45
N TYR A 454 -1.63 5.95 -35.02
CA TYR A 454 -2.94 6.58 -34.86
C TYR A 454 -2.91 7.75 -33.86
N ILE A 455 -2.26 7.58 -32.71
CA ILE A 455 -2.08 8.62 -31.70
C ILE A 455 -1.27 9.77 -32.29
N GLY A 456 -0.16 9.46 -32.97
CA GLY A 456 0.70 10.47 -33.58
C GLY A 456 -0.03 11.42 -34.52
N ASP A 457 -1.03 10.92 -35.24
CA ASP A 457 -1.86 11.70 -36.17
C ASP A 457 -3.08 12.38 -35.49
N ALA A 458 -3.36 12.08 -34.22
CA ALA A 458 -4.50 12.62 -33.50
C ALA A 458 -4.33 14.14 -33.27
N PRO A 459 -5.37 14.95 -33.56
CA PRO A 459 -5.31 16.39 -33.35
C PRO A 459 -5.33 16.74 -31.87
N VAL A 460 -4.58 17.77 -31.49
CA VAL A 460 -4.46 18.24 -30.10
C VAL A 460 -5.10 19.60 -29.89
N PRO A 461 -5.57 19.92 -28.66
CA PRO A 461 -6.01 21.28 -28.32
C PRO A 461 -4.90 22.30 -28.60
N GLY A 462 -5.22 23.34 -29.38
CA GLY A 462 -4.23 24.35 -29.81
C GLY A 462 -3.77 24.20 -31.27
N GLY A 463 -4.11 23.08 -31.93
CA GLY A 463 -3.75 22.81 -33.32
C GLY A 463 -2.51 21.92 -33.45
N GLY A 464 -2.30 21.36 -34.64
CA GLY A 464 -1.30 20.32 -34.87
C GLY A 464 -1.78 18.93 -34.43
N THR A 465 -0.84 18.02 -34.28
CA THR A 465 -1.01 16.62 -33.90
C THR A 465 -0.21 16.29 -32.63
N TYR A 466 -0.46 15.14 -32.01
CA TYR A 466 0.38 14.65 -30.89
C TYR A 466 1.84 14.50 -31.30
N ARG A 467 2.10 14.07 -32.54
CA ARG A 467 3.46 14.03 -33.09
C ARG A 467 4.10 15.42 -33.10
N ASP A 468 3.37 16.44 -33.54
CA ASP A 468 3.86 17.83 -33.55
C ASP A 468 4.21 18.30 -32.13
N GLN A 469 3.44 17.92 -31.11
CA GLN A 469 3.73 18.28 -29.70
C GLN A 469 5.02 17.64 -29.17
N PHE A 470 5.25 16.35 -29.45
CA PHE A 470 6.50 15.69 -29.03
C PHE A 470 7.71 16.26 -29.78
N GLU A 471 7.54 16.55 -31.06
CA GLU A 471 8.56 17.20 -31.86
C GLU A 471 8.89 18.62 -31.37
N GLU A 472 7.88 19.42 -31.02
CA GLU A 472 8.06 20.76 -30.43
C GLU A 472 8.73 20.66 -29.05
N SER A 473 8.36 19.66 -28.24
CA SER A 473 8.99 19.42 -26.94
C SER A 473 10.48 19.10 -27.08
N TRP A 474 10.86 18.35 -28.12
CA TRP A 474 12.25 18.07 -28.45
C TRP A 474 12.99 19.35 -28.88
N ASP A 475 12.41 20.16 -29.76
CA ASP A 475 13.01 21.42 -30.25
C ASP A 475 13.23 22.40 -29.08
N LEU A 476 12.20 22.60 -28.24
CA LEU A 476 12.24 23.47 -27.06
C LEU A 476 13.33 23.07 -26.06
N ALA A 477 13.49 21.77 -25.82
CA ALA A 477 14.49 21.26 -24.88
C ALA A 477 15.93 21.34 -25.44
N ARG A 478 16.11 21.29 -26.76
CA ARG A 478 17.41 21.56 -27.42
C ARG A 478 17.73 23.04 -27.57
N GLY A 479 16.71 23.90 -27.48
CA GLY A 479 16.84 25.34 -27.67
C GLY A 479 16.97 25.76 -29.14
N ASP A 480 16.43 24.95 -30.05
CA ASP A 480 16.45 25.16 -31.51
C ASP A 480 15.26 26.01 -32.01
#